data_AF-A0AAU7DZG7-F1
#
_entry.id   AF-A0AAU7DZG7-F1
#
_cell.length_a   1.000
_cell.length_b   1.000
_cell.length_c   1.000
_cell.angle_alpha   90.00
_cell.angle_beta   90.00
_cell.angle_gamma   90.00
#
_symmetry.space_group_name_H-M   'P 1'
#
loop_
_entity.id
_entity.type
_entity.pdbx_description
1 polymer ?
#
loop_
_entity_poly.entity_id
_entity_poly.type
_entity_poly.pdbx_seq_one_letter_code
_entity_poly.pdbx_strand_id
1 'polypeptide(L)'
;MRPRNLRTYLIPITFLALLGGCGVSDVGDFDAKGESEVEGPSAEYIAGIDEWYTDFYRLSDLPEVEFIRYVPSEEIDFVNRQCVIDQGFPAPDGVNFDVPQENLENLYLAQYICARQYAIEGKYLGEWTEDQTRLEYQWTAEFLIPCLEERGHPISEPPTEAAFVDGFNSNGGYFPFQQVELDIPGLEFNVAWDKLEQECPQQVPLAIAYGDQTIEEWKASR
;
A
#
# COMPACT_ATOMS: atom_id res chain seq x y z
N MET A 1 1.39 -31.50 70.47
CA MET A 1 2.13 -30.82 71.56
C MET A 1 2.36 -29.37 71.15
N ARG A 2 2.02 -28.44 72.05
CA ARG A 2 2.11 -26.99 71.93
C ARG A 2 3.58 -26.52 72.14
N PRO A 3 3.91 -25.21 72.04
CA PRO A 3 4.79 -24.60 71.05
C PRO A 3 6.12 -24.08 71.66
N ARG A 4 7.00 -23.46 70.85
CA ARG A 4 8.02 -22.50 71.32
C ARG A 4 8.53 -21.70 70.11
N ASN A 5 8.05 -20.48 69.88
CA ASN A 5 8.38 -19.19 70.50
C ASN A 5 9.77 -18.63 70.18
N LEU A 6 9.72 -17.41 69.62
CA LEU A 6 10.55 -16.24 69.93
C LEU A 6 12.00 -16.19 69.41
N ARG A 7 12.28 -15.25 68.49
CA ARG A 7 12.70 -13.88 68.85
C ARG A 7 12.94 -13.01 67.62
N THR A 8 12.20 -11.90 67.58
CA THR A 8 12.56 -10.66 66.90
C THR A 8 13.82 -10.07 67.53
N TYR A 9 14.80 -9.64 66.74
CA TYR A 9 15.70 -8.52 67.06
C TYR A 9 16.11 -7.82 65.76
N LEU A 10 15.65 -6.57 65.62
CA LEU A 10 16.28 -5.53 64.82
C LEU A 10 17.58 -5.11 65.51
N ILE A 11 18.62 -4.75 64.74
CA ILE A 11 19.48 -3.56 64.94
C ILE A 11 20.43 -3.45 63.72
N PRO A 12 20.74 -2.23 63.28
CA PRO A 12 21.12 -1.91 61.91
C PRO A 12 22.64 -1.88 61.74
N ILE A 13 23.12 -2.15 60.52
CA ILE A 13 24.49 -1.76 60.14
C ILE A 13 24.39 -0.88 58.91
N THR A 14 24.36 0.42 59.20
CA THR A 14 24.64 1.52 58.30
C THR A 14 26.10 1.41 57.87
N PHE A 15 26.36 0.84 56.69
CA PHE A 15 27.64 1.03 56.01
C PHE A 15 27.51 2.20 55.04
N LEU A 16 27.90 3.38 55.53
CA LEU A 16 28.14 4.56 54.72
C LEU A 16 29.46 4.36 53.97
N ALA A 17 29.40 3.92 52.72
CA ALA A 17 30.54 3.92 51.81
C ALA A 17 30.38 5.05 50.79
N LEU A 18 31.00 6.19 51.11
CA LEU A 18 31.23 7.30 50.18
C LEU A 18 32.48 7.00 49.35
N LEU A 19 32.27 6.53 48.12
CA LEU A 19 33.17 6.63 46.97
C LEU A 19 32.21 6.85 45.78
N GLY A 20 32.05 8.04 45.20
CA GLY A 20 33.09 8.79 44.52
C GLY A 20 33.18 8.31 43.08
N GLY A 21 32.41 8.91 42.16
CA GLY A 21 32.73 8.86 40.72
C GLY A 21 31.56 8.71 39.75
N CYS A 22 31.30 9.81 39.04
CA CYS A 22 30.66 9.95 37.72
C CYS A 22 29.18 9.60 37.59
N GLY A 23 28.37 10.66 37.45
CA GLY A 23 27.00 10.58 37.00
C GLY A 23 26.89 9.95 35.61
N VAL A 24 25.89 9.10 35.47
CA VAL A 24 25.11 9.07 34.24
C VAL A 24 23.80 9.75 34.62
N SER A 25 23.55 10.89 33.97
CA SER A 25 22.26 11.57 34.02
C SER A 25 21.16 10.56 33.67
N ASP A 26 20.00 10.73 34.30
CA ASP A 26 18.72 10.17 33.90
C ASP A 26 18.72 9.84 32.41
N VAL A 27 18.68 8.54 32.10
CA VAL A 27 18.34 8.11 30.75
C VAL A 27 16.91 8.56 30.62
N GLY A 28 16.75 9.67 29.91
CA GLY A 28 15.46 10.30 29.66
C GLY A 28 14.47 9.21 29.29
N ASP A 29 13.33 9.29 29.96
CA ASP A 29 12.07 8.76 29.48
C ASP A 29 11.98 9.09 27.99
N PHE A 30 12.31 8.10 27.15
CA PHE A 30 12.00 8.18 25.74
C PHE A 30 10.48 8.04 25.72
N ASP A 31 9.82 9.19 25.85
CA ASP A 31 8.48 9.42 25.34
C ASP A 31 8.40 8.68 24.01
N ALA A 32 7.74 7.52 24.04
CA ALA A 32 7.32 6.79 22.86
C ALA A 32 6.27 7.66 22.17
N LYS A 33 6.74 8.72 21.50
CA LYS A 33 5.94 9.53 20.61
C LYS A 33 5.67 8.70 19.36
N GLY A 34 4.49 8.09 19.38
CA GLY A 34 3.70 7.74 18.21
C GLY A 34 4.26 6.62 17.35
N GLU A 35 3.83 5.39 17.63
CA GLU A 35 3.38 4.56 16.50
C GLU A 35 2.28 5.39 15.81
N SER A 36 2.54 5.89 14.61
CA SER A 36 1.47 6.48 13.81
C SER A 36 0.47 5.36 13.53
N GLU A 37 -0.70 5.44 14.14
CA GLU A 37 -1.80 4.53 13.83
C GLU A 37 -2.09 4.67 12.33
N VAL A 38 -1.80 3.63 11.55
CA VAL A 38 -2.07 3.61 10.11
C VAL A 38 -3.58 3.74 9.95
N GLU A 39 -4.02 4.85 9.37
CA GLU A 39 -5.44 5.12 9.21
C GLU A 39 -6.07 4.15 8.21
N GLY A 40 -7.14 3.50 8.64
CA GLY A 40 -7.91 2.57 7.82
C GLY A 40 -8.77 3.27 6.76
N PRO A 41 -9.24 2.50 5.77
CA PRO A 41 -10.24 2.97 4.83
C PRO A 41 -11.56 3.28 5.53
N SER A 42 -12.39 4.10 4.88
CA SER A 42 -13.73 4.39 5.39
C SER A 42 -14.58 3.13 5.45
N ALA A 43 -15.58 3.12 6.35
CA ALA A 43 -16.55 2.03 6.40
C ALA A 43 -17.32 1.88 5.06
N GLU A 44 -17.49 2.98 4.32
CA GLU A 44 -18.10 2.98 2.98
C GLU A 44 -17.24 2.25 1.96
N TYR A 45 -15.92 2.47 1.94
CA TYR A 45 -15.01 1.72 1.07
C TYR A 45 -15.07 0.22 1.39
N ILE A 46 -15.06 -0.13 2.68
CA ILE A 46 -15.16 -1.52 3.12
C ILE A 46 -16.48 -2.16 2.67
N ALA A 47 -17.61 -1.44 2.79
CA ALA A 47 -18.90 -1.91 2.29
C ALA A 47 -18.92 -2.03 0.75
N GLY A 48 -18.18 -1.14 0.06
CA GLY A 48 -18.00 -1.21 -1.39
C GLY A 48 -17.27 -2.47 -1.86
N ILE A 49 -16.38 -3.03 -1.04
CA ILE A 49 -15.79 -4.36 -1.33
C ILE A 49 -16.89 -5.42 -1.33
N ASP A 50 -17.73 -5.45 -0.30
CA ASP A 50 -18.83 -6.42 -0.22
C ASP A 50 -19.77 -6.28 -1.45
N GLU A 51 -20.19 -5.05 -1.77
CA GLU A 51 -21.04 -4.75 -2.93
C GLU A 51 -20.39 -5.19 -4.26
N TRP A 52 -19.09 -4.92 -4.45
CA TRP A 52 -18.39 -5.33 -5.67
C TRP A 52 -18.44 -6.84 -5.88
N TYR A 53 -18.20 -7.63 -4.83
CA TYR A 53 -18.21 -9.09 -4.93
C TYR A 53 -19.62 -9.68 -5.04
N THR A 54 -20.63 -9.08 -4.41
CA THR A 54 -22.03 -9.51 -4.60
C THR A 54 -22.56 -9.14 -5.98
N ASP A 55 -22.23 -7.96 -6.49
CA ASP A 55 -22.86 -7.43 -7.69
C ASP A 55 -22.09 -7.76 -8.96
N PHE A 56 -20.76 -7.78 -8.94
CA PHE A 56 -19.99 -8.15 -10.11
C PHE A 56 -19.84 -9.67 -10.21
N TYR A 57 -19.39 -10.31 -9.13
CA TYR A 57 -19.10 -11.75 -9.10
C TYR A 57 -20.27 -12.62 -8.66
N ARG A 58 -21.42 -12.03 -8.29
CA ARG A 58 -22.65 -12.75 -7.89
C ARG A 58 -22.44 -13.67 -6.69
N LEU A 59 -21.49 -13.35 -5.81
CA LEU A 59 -21.35 -14.06 -4.54
C LEU A 59 -22.55 -13.73 -3.66
N SER A 60 -23.24 -14.76 -3.18
CA SER A 60 -24.52 -14.57 -2.46
C SER A 60 -24.42 -14.78 -0.95
N ASP A 61 -23.33 -15.38 -0.48
CA ASP A 61 -23.08 -15.68 0.94
C ASP A 61 -21.64 -15.29 1.28
N LEU A 62 -21.44 -13.99 1.53
CA LEU A 62 -20.13 -13.48 1.94
C LEU A 62 -19.88 -13.84 3.41
N PRO A 63 -18.79 -14.56 3.74
CA PRO A 63 -18.48 -14.93 5.10
C PRO A 63 -18.03 -13.70 5.90
N GLU A 64 -18.18 -13.76 7.23
CA GLU A 64 -17.46 -12.83 8.11
C GLU A 64 -15.95 -13.10 8.01
N VAL A 65 -15.18 -12.05 7.73
CA VAL A 65 -13.72 -12.13 7.55
C VAL A 65 -13.02 -11.38 8.67
N GLU A 66 -12.08 -12.03 9.34
CA GLU A 66 -11.19 -11.40 10.31
C GLU A 66 -10.19 -10.49 9.60
N PHE A 67 -10.23 -9.19 9.91
CA PHE A 67 -9.26 -8.23 9.41
C PHE A 67 -7.87 -8.46 10.02
N ILE A 68 -6.82 -8.40 9.18
CA ILE A 68 -5.43 -8.60 9.61
C ILE A 68 -4.69 -7.27 9.72
N ARG A 69 -4.58 -6.52 8.62
CA ARG A 69 -3.87 -5.24 8.59
C ARG A 69 -4.24 -4.39 7.39
N TYR A 70 -3.93 -3.10 7.50
CA TYR A 70 -3.88 -2.23 6.33
C TYR A 70 -2.57 -2.44 5.58
N VAL A 71 -2.63 -2.32 4.26
CA VAL A 71 -1.51 -2.61 3.36
C VAL A 71 -1.24 -1.39 2.48
N PRO A 72 0.02 -0.95 2.36
CA PRO A 72 0.37 0.13 1.44
C PRO A 72 0.10 -0.29 -0.01
N SER A 73 -0.17 0.68 -0.88
CA SER A 73 -0.52 0.41 -2.28
C SER A 73 0.55 -0.38 -3.03
N GLU A 74 1.83 -0.23 -2.67
CA GLU A 74 2.95 -0.91 -3.31
C GLU A 74 2.99 -2.41 -2.97
N GLU A 75 2.36 -2.82 -1.86
CA GLU A 75 2.31 -4.20 -1.39
C GLU A 75 0.97 -4.89 -1.69
N ILE A 76 -0.11 -4.13 -1.91
CA ILE A 76 -1.48 -4.65 -1.90
C ILE A 76 -1.70 -5.82 -2.87
N ASP A 77 -1.18 -5.71 -4.09
CA ASP A 77 -1.32 -6.74 -5.12
C ASP A 77 -0.56 -8.02 -4.75
N PHE A 78 0.66 -7.86 -4.24
CA PHE A 78 1.48 -8.98 -3.81
C PHE A 78 0.84 -9.70 -2.61
N VAL A 79 0.40 -8.95 -1.61
CA VAL A 79 -0.20 -9.49 -0.38
C VAL A 79 -1.52 -10.21 -0.69
N ASN A 80 -2.40 -9.59 -1.47
CA ASN A 80 -3.66 -10.22 -1.86
C ASN A 80 -3.43 -11.46 -2.71
N ARG A 81 -2.51 -11.42 -3.68
CA ARG A 81 -2.18 -12.57 -4.51
C ARG A 81 -1.62 -13.73 -3.69
N GLN A 82 -0.68 -13.45 -2.79
CA GLN A 82 -0.09 -14.46 -1.93
C GLN A 82 -1.15 -15.08 -1.02
N CYS A 83 -2.06 -14.28 -0.47
CA CYS A 83 -3.19 -14.78 0.31
C CYS A 83 -4.08 -15.74 -0.50
N VAL A 84 -4.38 -15.43 -1.77
CA VAL A 84 -5.20 -16.31 -2.62
C VAL A 84 -4.46 -17.62 -2.95
N ILE A 85 -3.14 -17.55 -3.16
CA ILE A 85 -2.27 -18.72 -3.33
C ILE A 85 -2.30 -19.60 -2.07
N ASP A 86 -2.20 -18.99 -0.89
CA ASP A 86 -2.24 -19.69 0.41
C ASP A 86 -3.61 -20.34 0.68
N GLN A 87 -4.68 -19.81 0.07
CA GLN A 87 -6.01 -20.44 0.05
C GLN A 87 -6.14 -21.61 -0.95
N GLY A 88 -5.07 -21.94 -1.68
CA GLY A 88 -5.00 -23.11 -2.55
C GLY A 88 -5.27 -22.85 -4.03
N PHE A 89 -5.26 -21.59 -4.46
CA PHE A 89 -5.42 -21.20 -5.87
C PHE A 89 -4.07 -20.79 -6.45
N PRO A 90 -3.33 -21.70 -7.11
CA PRO A 90 -2.00 -21.39 -7.63
C PRO A 90 -2.07 -20.37 -8.77
N ALA A 91 -1.05 -19.52 -8.85
CA ALA A 91 -0.77 -18.66 -9.99
C ALA A 91 0.60 -19.05 -10.59
N PRO A 92 0.65 -20.02 -11.53
CA PRO A 92 1.92 -20.60 -12.00
C PRO A 92 2.84 -19.62 -12.73
N ASP A 93 2.26 -18.62 -13.40
CA ASP A 93 2.97 -17.51 -14.05
C ASP A 93 3.17 -16.31 -13.12
N GLY A 94 2.77 -16.46 -11.85
CA GLY A 94 2.83 -15.43 -10.84
C GLY A 94 1.74 -14.37 -10.97
N VAL A 95 0.84 -14.43 -11.96
CA VAL A 95 -0.15 -13.38 -12.25
C VAL A 95 -1.56 -13.93 -12.35
N ASN A 96 -1.76 -14.98 -13.16
CA ASN A 96 -3.06 -15.55 -13.47
C ASN A 96 -3.33 -16.79 -12.63
N PHE A 97 -4.52 -16.86 -12.02
CA PHE A 97 -4.98 -18.06 -11.32
C PHE A 97 -5.45 -19.11 -12.35
N ASP A 98 -4.85 -20.29 -12.31
CA ASP A 98 -5.21 -21.41 -13.18
C ASP A 98 -6.36 -22.22 -12.54
N VAL A 99 -7.60 -21.79 -12.83
CA VAL A 99 -8.81 -22.32 -12.17
C VAL A 99 -9.86 -22.73 -13.22
N PRO A 100 -10.35 -23.99 -13.19
CA PRO A 100 -11.46 -24.43 -14.03
C PRO A 100 -12.72 -23.59 -13.82
N GLN A 101 -13.55 -23.47 -14.86
CA GLN A 101 -14.74 -22.62 -14.83
C GLN A 101 -15.68 -22.95 -13.66
N GLU A 102 -15.82 -24.23 -13.32
CA GLU A 102 -16.62 -24.73 -12.20
C GLU A 102 -16.13 -24.27 -10.83
N ASN A 103 -14.88 -23.81 -10.72
CA ASN A 103 -14.25 -23.37 -9.47
C ASN A 103 -14.08 -21.84 -9.38
N LEU A 104 -14.55 -21.08 -10.39
CA LEU A 104 -14.41 -19.62 -10.40
C LEU A 104 -15.10 -18.95 -9.21
N GLU A 105 -16.26 -19.45 -8.78
CA GLU A 105 -16.96 -18.92 -7.59
C GLU A 105 -16.09 -19.07 -6.33
N ASN A 106 -15.41 -20.21 -6.17
CA ASN A 106 -14.51 -20.44 -5.02
C ASN A 106 -13.26 -19.54 -5.11
N LEU A 107 -12.75 -19.27 -6.31
CA LEU A 107 -11.66 -18.32 -6.52
C LEU A 107 -12.10 -16.90 -6.12
N TYR A 108 -13.28 -16.45 -6.56
CA TYR A 108 -13.81 -15.13 -6.20
C TYR A 108 -14.05 -15.01 -4.70
N LEU A 109 -14.50 -16.08 -4.05
CA LEU A 109 -14.63 -16.13 -2.59
C LEU A 109 -13.27 -15.99 -1.89
N ALA A 110 -12.22 -16.66 -2.40
CA ALA A 110 -10.87 -16.50 -1.85
C ALA A 110 -10.34 -15.07 -2.04
N GLN A 111 -10.56 -14.47 -3.22
CA GLN A 111 -10.20 -13.08 -3.50
C GLN A 111 -10.94 -12.10 -2.57
N TYR A 112 -12.23 -12.33 -2.33
CA TYR A 112 -13.03 -11.58 -1.36
C TYR A 112 -12.42 -11.65 0.03
N ILE A 113 -12.14 -12.86 0.53
CA ILE A 113 -11.53 -13.07 1.84
C ILE A 113 -10.21 -12.29 1.94
N CYS A 114 -9.33 -12.41 0.95
CA CYS A 114 -8.05 -11.71 0.95
C CYS A 114 -8.20 -10.19 0.96
N ALA A 115 -9.08 -9.65 0.12
CA ALA A 115 -9.36 -8.21 0.07
C ALA A 115 -9.90 -7.66 1.41
N ARG A 116 -10.64 -8.48 2.18
CA ARG A 116 -11.14 -8.10 3.51
C ARG A 116 -10.10 -8.27 4.61
N GLN A 117 -9.23 -9.29 4.52
CA GLN A 117 -8.12 -9.50 5.46
C GLN A 117 -7.06 -8.42 5.34
N TYR A 118 -6.77 -7.99 4.11
CA TYR A 118 -5.68 -7.09 3.74
C TYR A 118 -6.22 -5.89 2.95
N ALA A 119 -6.92 -5.00 3.64
CA ALA A 119 -7.45 -3.79 3.01
C ALA A 119 -6.32 -2.76 2.77
N ILE A 120 -6.45 -1.95 1.72
CA ILE A 120 -5.50 -0.86 1.46
C ILE A 120 -5.62 0.24 2.53
N GLU A 121 -4.54 0.96 2.83
CA GLU A 121 -4.57 2.10 3.75
C GLU A 121 -5.52 3.20 3.28
N GLY A 122 -6.20 3.86 4.23
CA GLY A 122 -7.25 4.83 3.91
C GLY A 122 -6.76 6.05 3.15
N LYS A 123 -5.50 6.47 3.36
CA LYS A 123 -4.90 7.63 2.70
C LYS A 123 -4.89 7.51 1.17
N TYR A 124 -4.93 6.29 0.62
CA TYR A 124 -4.92 6.06 -0.84
C TYR A 124 -6.30 6.07 -1.50
N LEU A 125 -7.38 6.19 -0.72
CA LEU A 125 -8.76 5.96 -1.17
C LEU A 125 -9.60 7.23 -1.34
N GLY A 126 -8.95 8.39 -1.30
CA GLY A 126 -9.56 9.69 -1.55
C GLY A 126 -9.28 10.21 -2.96
N GLU A 127 -10.01 11.26 -3.33
CA GLU A 127 -9.59 12.11 -4.44
C GLU A 127 -8.20 12.68 -4.12
N TRP A 128 -7.34 12.75 -5.14
CA TRP A 128 -6.04 13.38 -4.99
C TRP A 128 -6.23 14.86 -4.65
N THR A 129 -5.45 15.35 -3.70
CA THR A 129 -5.42 16.77 -3.39
C THR A 129 -4.90 17.57 -4.59
N GLU A 130 -5.18 18.87 -4.65
CA GLU A 130 -4.63 19.72 -5.72
C GLU A 130 -3.10 19.61 -5.79
N ASP A 131 -2.41 19.54 -4.65
CA ASP A 131 -0.95 19.40 -4.60
C ASP A 131 -0.48 18.06 -5.17
N GLN A 132 -1.19 16.96 -4.87
CA GLN A 132 -0.90 15.64 -5.44
C GLN A 132 -1.17 15.62 -6.95
N THR A 133 -2.23 16.26 -7.41
CA THR A 133 -2.55 16.39 -8.83
C THR A 133 -1.52 17.24 -9.59
N ARG A 134 -1.00 18.31 -8.96
CA ARG A 134 0.12 19.09 -9.52
C ARG A 134 1.39 18.27 -9.58
N LEU A 135 1.63 17.43 -8.59
CA LEU A 135 2.76 16.51 -8.60
C LEU A 135 2.62 15.45 -9.71
N GLU A 136 1.41 14.95 -9.95
CA GLU A 136 1.11 14.08 -11.09
C GLU A 136 1.38 14.76 -12.43
N TYR A 137 1.04 16.05 -12.55
CA TYR A 137 1.37 16.80 -13.76
C TYR A 137 2.88 16.85 -14.00
N GLN A 138 3.65 17.18 -12.96
CA GLN A 138 5.11 17.22 -13.04
C GLN A 138 5.67 15.85 -13.40
N TRP A 139 5.20 14.80 -12.73
CA TRP A 139 5.52 13.42 -13.05
C TRP A 139 5.25 13.08 -14.51
N THR A 140 4.06 13.42 -14.98
CA THR A 140 3.61 13.18 -16.35
C THR A 140 4.54 13.86 -17.36
N ALA A 141 4.80 15.16 -17.18
CA ALA A 141 5.56 15.97 -18.11
C ALA A 141 7.07 15.70 -18.08
N GLU A 142 7.64 15.50 -16.90
CA GLU A 142 9.09 15.48 -16.67
C GLU A 142 9.67 14.06 -16.62
N PHE A 143 8.87 13.05 -16.27
CA PHE A 143 9.31 11.66 -16.24
C PHE A 143 8.58 10.80 -17.28
N LEU A 144 7.25 10.74 -17.21
CA LEU A 144 6.48 9.71 -17.90
C LEU A 144 6.55 9.87 -19.42
N ILE A 145 6.27 11.08 -19.94
CA ILE A 145 6.35 11.36 -21.38
C ILE A 145 7.74 11.04 -21.93
N PRO A 146 8.86 11.57 -21.37
CA PRO A 146 10.20 11.19 -21.81
C PRO A 146 10.48 9.69 -21.74
N CYS A 147 10.01 9.00 -20.68
CA CYS A 147 10.19 7.57 -20.50
C CYS A 147 9.51 6.74 -21.61
N LEU A 148 8.29 7.14 -21.99
CA LEU A 148 7.53 6.52 -23.07
C LEU A 148 8.17 6.80 -24.44
N GLU A 149 8.59 8.03 -24.69
CA GLU A 149 9.26 8.42 -25.93
C GLU A 149 10.59 7.67 -26.12
N GLU A 150 11.38 7.48 -25.06
CA GLU A 150 12.61 6.69 -25.08
C GLU A 150 12.35 5.22 -25.46
N ARG A 151 11.16 4.71 -25.13
CA ARG A 151 10.69 3.36 -25.47
C ARG A 151 10.03 3.26 -26.84
N GLY A 152 10.00 4.36 -27.59
CA GLY A 152 9.48 4.40 -28.95
C GLY A 152 7.97 4.68 -29.03
N HIS A 153 7.36 5.17 -27.95
CA HIS A 153 5.96 5.60 -27.94
C HIS A 153 5.90 7.13 -28.04
N PRO A 154 5.59 7.70 -29.23
CA PRO A 154 5.46 9.14 -29.38
C PRO A 154 4.21 9.62 -28.65
N ILE A 155 4.38 10.57 -27.72
CA ILE A 155 3.29 11.13 -26.94
C ILE A 155 3.09 12.59 -27.34
N SER A 156 1.84 13.04 -27.45
CA SER A 156 1.52 14.45 -27.67
C SER A 156 2.01 15.34 -26.52
N GLU A 157 2.20 16.63 -26.76
CA GLU A 157 2.54 17.55 -25.67
C GLU A 157 1.43 17.57 -24.59
N PRO A 158 1.80 17.64 -23.30
CA PRO A 158 0.82 17.72 -22.24
C PRO A 158 0.08 19.07 -22.28
N PRO A 159 -1.15 19.14 -21.76
CA PRO A 159 -1.84 20.41 -21.57
C PRO A 159 -1.08 21.30 -20.57
N THR A 160 -1.56 22.54 -20.37
CA THR A 160 -1.03 23.38 -19.29
C THR A 160 -1.33 22.74 -17.93
N GLU A 161 -0.47 22.97 -16.93
CA GLU A 161 -0.68 22.47 -15.55
C GLU A 161 -2.09 22.78 -15.02
N ALA A 162 -2.57 24.02 -15.24
CA ALA A 162 -3.91 24.41 -14.81
C ALA A 162 -5.01 23.59 -15.50
N ALA A 163 -4.90 23.37 -16.82
CA ALA A 163 -5.87 22.55 -17.56
C ALA A 163 -5.78 21.07 -17.19
N PHE A 164 -4.59 20.59 -16.82
CA PHE A 164 -4.41 19.23 -16.30
C PHE A 164 -5.10 19.06 -14.95
N VAL A 165 -4.83 19.95 -14.00
CA VAL A 165 -5.43 19.92 -12.65
C VAL A 165 -6.95 20.03 -12.71
N ASP A 166 -7.48 20.96 -13.50
CA ASP A 166 -8.93 21.13 -13.69
C ASP A 166 -9.58 19.89 -14.34
N GLY A 167 -8.83 19.18 -15.19
CA GLY A 167 -9.31 18.03 -15.95
C GLY A 167 -9.05 16.67 -15.30
N PHE A 168 -8.26 16.59 -14.24
CA PHE A 168 -7.69 15.34 -13.72
C PHE A 168 -8.74 14.29 -13.35
N ASN A 169 -9.78 14.71 -12.62
CA ASN A 169 -10.87 13.83 -12.19
C ASN A 169 -12.03 13.74 -13.22
N SER A 170 -11.84 14.25 -14.44
CA SER A 170 -12.86 14.25 -15.49
C SER A 170 -12.64 13.13 -16.50
N ASN A 171 -13.72 12.65 -17.14
CA ASN A 171 -13.69 11.63 -18.21
C ASN A 171 -12.89 12.03 -19.48
N GLY A 172 -12.21 13.18 -19.47
CA GLY A 172 -11.33 13.66 -20.54
C GLY A 172 -9.96 14.12 -20.03
N GLY A 173 -9.52 13.62 -18.88
CA GLY A 173 -8.16 13.83 -18.39
C GLY A 173 -7.09 13.43 -19.41
N TYR A 174 -5.91 14.01 -19.28
CA TYR A 174 -4.80 13.72 -20.18
C TYR A 174 -4.02 12.50 -19.66
N PHE A 175 -4.10 11.38 -20.37
CA PHE A 175 -3.48 10.11 -19.99
C PHE A 175 -2.55 9.61 -21.12
N PRO A 176 -1.20 9.74 -21.00
CA PRO A 176 -0.24 9.34 -22.03
C PRO A 176 -0.41 7.92 -22.57
N PHE A 177 -0.70 6.96 -21.70
CA PHE A 177 -0.85 5.56 -22.07
C PHE A 177 -2.03 5.29 -23.02
N GLN A 178 -2.99 6.21 -23.16
CA GLN A 178 -4.03 6.10 -24.19
C GLN A 178 -3.50 6.26 -25.62
N GLN A 179 -2.27 6.77 -25.76
CA GLN A 179 -1.58 6.99 -27.04
C GLN A 179 -0.57 5.88 -27.34
N VAL A 180 -0.35 4.94 -26.42
CA VAL A 180 0.58 3.82 -26.60
C VAL A 180 -0.06 2.79 -27.52
N GLU A 181 0.60 2.55 -28.65
CA GLU A 181 0.24 1.50 -29.59
C GLU A 181 1.23 0.33 -29.50
N LEU A 182 0.74 -0.85 -29.12
CA LEU A 182 1.50 -2.10 -29.13
C LEU A 182 0.88 -3.04 -30.17
N ASP A 183 1.61 -3.31 -31.26
CA ASP A 183 1.20 -4.27 -32.30
C ASP A 183 1.57 -5.70 -31.87
N ILE A 184 0.95 -6.17 -30.78
CA ILE A 184 1.21 -7.47 -30.16
C ILE A 184 -0.12 -8.12 -29.80
N PRO A 185 -0.39 -9.38 -30.22
CA PRO A 185 -1.66 -10.04 -29.96
C PRO A 185 -1.68 -10.80 -28.62
N GLY A 186 -2.88 -10.93 -28.04
CA GLY A 186 -3.17 -11.90 -26.99
C GLY A 186 -2.41 -11.67 -25.68
N LEU A 187 -1.98 -12.76 -25.03
CA LEU A 187 -1.32 -12.70 -23.71
C LEU A 187 0.03 -11.96 -23.73
N GLU A 188 0.71 -11.92 -24.88
CA GLU A 188 1.96 -11.18 -25.03
C GLU A 188 1.75 -9.66 -24.89
N PHE A 189 0.55 -9.16 -25.21
CA PHE A 189 0.17 -7.76 -24.98
C PHE A 189 0.22 -7.42 -23.48
N ASN A 190 -0.39 -8.25 -22.63
CA ASN A 190 -0.44 -7.98 -21.18
C ASN A 190 0.95 -7.97 -20.55
N VAL A 191 1.83 -8.87 -20.99
CA VAL A 191 3.22 -8.92 -20.52
C VAL A 191 4.01 -7.69 -20.97
N ALA A 192 3.83 -7.26 -22.23
CA ALA A 192 4.47 -6.05 -22.73
C ALA A 192 3.95 -4.79 -22.02
N TRP A 193 2.64 -4.74 -21.75
CA TRP A 193 1.99 -3.65 -21.04
C TRP A 193 2.49 -3.54 -19.59
N ASP A 194 2.47 -4.63 -18.83
CA ASP A 194 2.96 -4.68 -17.45
C ASP A 194 4.44 -4.28 -17.36
N LYS A 195 5.28 -4.78 -18.28
CA LYS A 195 6.68 -4.37 -18.35
C LYS A 195 6.84 -2.87 -18.62
N LEU A 196 6.05 -2.31 -19.55
CA LEU A 196 6.09 -0.88 -19.85
C LEU A 196 5.67 -0.04 -18.65
N GLU A 197 4.64 -0.46 -17.92
CA GLU A 197 4.15 0.22 -16.71
C GLU A 197 5.13 0.14 -15.53
N GLN A 198 5.83 -0.98 -15.36
CA GLN A 198 6.92 -1.10 -14.38
C GLN A 198 8.08 -0.15 -14.68
N GLU A 199 8.37 0.06 -15.96
CA GLU A 199 9.48 0.91 -16.41
C GLU A 199 9.09 2.40 -16.49
N CYS A 200 7.85 2.70 -16.86
CA CYS A 200 7.25 4.03 -16.99
C CYS A 200 5.92 4.10 -16.22
N PRO A 201 5.95 4.23 -14.88
CA PRO A 201 4.73 4.26 -14.09
C PRO A 201 3.77 5.37 -14.54
N GLN A 202 2.52 4.99 -14.80
CA GLN A 202 1.46 5.88 -15.26
C GLN A 202 1.15 7.02 -14.29
N GLN A 203 1.21 6.70 -13.00
CA GLN A 203 0.98 7.63 -11.91
C GLN A 203 2.29 7.85 -11.16
N VAL A 204 2.42 9.03 -10.55
CA VAL A 204 3.48 9.28 -9.60
C VAL A 204 3.36 8.23 -8.49
N PRO A 205 4.44 7.49 -8.18
CA PRO A 205 4.37 6.52 -7.11
C PRO A 205 3.92 7.16 -5.82
N LEU A 206 3.12 6.43 -5.05
CA LEU A 206 2.50 7.00 -3.87
C LEU A 206 3.54 7.30 -2.78
N ALA A 207 4.64 6.55 -2.71
CA ALA A 207 5.81 6.94 -1.93
C ALA A 207 6.29 8.39 -2.23
N ILE A 208 6.20 8.88 -3.47
CA ILE A 208 6.48 10.28 -3.81
C ILE A 208 5.29 11.18 -3.46
N ALA A 209 4.06 10.76 -3.81
CA ALA A 209 2.84 11.54 -3.56
C ALA A 209 2.57 11.83 -2.07
N TYR A 210 3.06 10.96 -1.17
CA TYR A 210 2.86 11.06 0.28
C TYR A 210 4.14 11.41 1.05
N GLY A 211 5.26 11.69 0.37
CA GLY A 211 6.47 12.25 0.98
C GLY A 211 7.50 11.25 1.51
N ASP A 212 7.35 9.97 1.19
CA ASP A 212 8.23 8.85 1.56
C ASP A 212 9.32 8.55 0.49
N GLN A 213 9.72 9.59 -0.28
CA GLN A 213 10.39 9.57 -1.61
C GLN A 213 11.35 8.40 -1.86
N THR A 214 11.20 7.72 -3.00
CA THR A 214 12.11 7.94 -4.14
C THR A 214 11.60 7.36 -5.48
N ILE A 215 11.63 8.14 -6.58
CA ILE A 215 12.06 7.62 -7.90
C ILE A 215 13.40 8.26 -8.16
N GLU A 216 14.46 7.53 -7.84
CA GLU A 216 15.30 7.96 -6.72
C GLU A 216 15.69 9.41 -6.73
N GLU A 217 15.61 9.99 -5.54
CA GLU A 217 15.84 11.40 -5.40
C GLU A 217 14.65 12.20 -6.01
N TRP A 218 13.56 11.52 -6.45
CA TRP A 218 12.54 12.03 -7.40
C TRP A 218 13.23 12.88 -8.47
N LYS A 219 14.26 12.20 -9.00
CA LYS A 219 15.45 12.62 -9.74
C LYS A 219 16.07 13.93 -9.28
N ALA A 220 16.52 13.83 -8.04
CA ALA A 220 17.14 14.83 -7.18
C ALA A 220 16.38 16.15 -7.06
N SER A 221 15.05 16.03 -7.17
CA SER A 221 13.98 16.99 -6.93
C SER A 221 13.58 17.89 -8.11
N ARG A 222 14.03 17.58 -9.34
CA ARG A 222 13.82 18.37 -10.58
C ARG A 222 14.22 17.58 -11.84
#